data_AF-A0A1F1L1S9-F1
#
_entry.id   AF-A0A1F1L1S9-F1
#
_cell.length_a   1.000
_cell.length_b   1.000
_cell.length_c   1.000
_cell.angle_alpha   90.00
_cell.angle_beta   90.00
_cell.angle_gamma   90.00
#
_symmetry.space_group_name_H-M   'P 1'
#
loop_
_entity.id
_entity.type
_entity.pdbx_description
1 polymer ?
#
loop_
_entity_poly.entity_id
_entity_poly.type
_entity_poly.pdbx_seq_one_letter_code
_entity_poly.pdbx_strand_id
1 'polypeptide(L)'
;MCLSGVDYFSTLGYQPGIAVLAAGALAPAATLILVVVTLAGAVPVYRRVAARSPHGLGSIAMMEALTHGWWGKLLVLVLLGFAATDFMVTITLSASDASAHLLGATDSPHQLPVTIALVCALTVVFLVGFREAVGVAVALVVTYLSLTLVVISAGLWQLATHPVLLGDWAATLHPQHPHPVGIAVLCLIVFPKLALGLSGFETGVSVMPLIRSQSLPQRIRRARRLVTTSAVIMSLYLLTSSLLVTTLIPADQFGAGGSADGRALAWLAEHYLGASFGQFYGYVTTAILWFAGASAMSGMLALIPKYLPRFGMAPEWAKRSRPMVLLLSVIAIGITCLFDADVDKQSGAYATGVLVVIFSGAVAVTCTARAKAWYAAIAVVLGLTLAANLVERPDGLRVAGFFIVAIVLSSLASRAVRSYELRDNGTSWDAAALELLEAPGPNIQLMPAAPCPDLSTKKQRVCRAHHLAGTANIVALEISVRDPSAFAEPYAVRGVDGALVVEAASVSNAVAVIALDIQRRTGKPVEVYFEWADDGPLKAALRTVFLGRGQVATVTREILRRTSLDTGQPSPSVHVA
;
A
#
# COMPACT_ATOMS: atom_id res chain seq x y z
N MET A 1 0.39 18.19 0.82
CA MET A 1 -0.63 18.36 1.85
C MET A 1 -1.99 18.25 1.20
N CYS A 2 -2.45 19.20 0.38
CA CYS A 2 -3.80 19.13 -0.20
C CYS A 2 -4.10 17.86 -0.99
N LEU A 3 -3.16 17.32 -1.78
CA LEU A 3 -3.39 16.04 -2.50
C LEU A 3 -3.59 14.82 -1.58
N SER A 4 -2.90 14.76 -0.44
CA SER A 4 -3.16 13.72 0.57
C SER A 4 -4.32 14.09 1.50
N GLY A 5 -4.54 15.38 1.68
CA GLY A 5 -5.55 15.94 2.55
C GLY A 5 -6.93 16.01 1.91
N VAL A 6 -7.07 15.86 0.59
CA VAL A 6 -8.39 15.84 -0.06
C VAL A 6 -9.23 14.70 0.50
N ASP A 7 -8.66 13.50 0.59
CA ASP A 7 -9.26 12.34 1.26
C ASP A 7 -9.56 12.65 2.73
N TYR A 8 -8.56 13.09 3.48
CA TYR A 8 -8.72 13.38 4.91
C TYR A 8 -9.74 14.49 5.25
N PHE A 9 -9.76 15.60 4.49
CA PHE A 9 -10.63 16.74 4.75
C PHE A 9 -12.03 16.55 4.15
N SER A 10 -12.16 15.78 3.06
CA SER A 10 -13.46 15.47 2.45
C SER A 10 -14.40 14.75 3.41
N THR A 11 -13.84 13.99 4.37
CA THR A 11 -14.57 13.34 5.44
C THR A 11 -15.44 14.29 6.26
N LEU A 12 -15.14 15.61 6.31
CA LEU A 12 -16.02 16.60 6.93
C LEU A 12 -17.41 16.67 6.30
N GLY A 13 -17.55 16.27 5.02
CA GLY A 13 -18.83 16.27 4.32
C GLY A 13 -19.88 15.37 4.98
N TYR A 14 -19.47 14.19 5.46
CA TYR A 14 -20.39 13.18 5.99
C TYR A 14 -20.16 12.85 7.48
N GLN A 15 -18.92 12.92 7.98
CA GLN A 15 -18.58 12.38 9.30
C GLN A 15 -19.33 13.04 10.47
N PRO A 16 -19.56 14.37 10.50
CA PRO A 16 -20.38 14.97 11.55
C PRO A 16 -21.80 14.39 11.62
N GLY A 17 -22.41 14.11 10.46
CA GLY A 17 -23.73 13.46 10.38
C GLY A 17 -23.68 12.00 10.84
N ILE A 18 -22.70 11.23 10.40
CA ILE A 18 -22.49 9.84 10.87
C ILE A 18 -22.30 9.80 12.39
N ALA A 19 -21.60 10.77 12.97
CA ALA A 19 -21.41 10.84 14.41
C ALA A 19 -22.73 11.01 15.17
N VAL A 20 -23.62 11.86 14.67
CA VAL A 20 -24.98 12.02 15.26
C VAL A 20 -25.82 10.77 15.06
N LEU A 21 -25.80 10.16 13.88
CA LEU A 21 -26.53 8.91 13.63
C LEU A 21 -26.05 7.75 14.53
N ALA A 22 -24.76 7.71 14.85
CA ALA A 22 -24.17 6.64 15.63
C ALA A 22 -24.24 6.86 17.15
N ALA A 23 -24.15 8.11 17.62
CA ALA A 23 -24.02 8.45 19.05
C ALA A 23 -25.10 9.41 19.57
N GLY A 24 -25.98 9.93 18.72
CA GLY A 24 -26.99 10.92 19.09
C GLY A 24 -26.38 12.14 19.76
N ALA A 25 -26.92 12.54 20.91
CA ALA A 25 -26.42 13.65 21.71
C ALA A 25 -24.95 13.50 22.15
N LEU A 26 -24.41 12.27 22.18
CA LEU A 26 -23.01 11.99 22.53
C LEU A 26 -22.02 12.21 21.38
N ALA A 27 -22.49 12.58 20.18
CA ALA A 27 -21.63 12.77 19.02
C ALA A 27 -20.43 13.70 19.25
N PRO A 28 -20.54 14.84 19.96
CA PRO A 28 -19.38 15.70 20.25
C PRO A 28 -18.36 15.01 21.16
N ALA A 29 -18.81 14.24 22.14
CA ALA A 29 -17.94 13.47 23.04
C ALA A 29 -17.24 12.32 22.30
N ALA A 30 -17.97 11.61 21.44
CA ALA A 30 -17.40 10.54 20.60
C ALA A 30 -16.36 11.09 19.61
N THR A 31 -16.64 12.25 19.00
CA THR A 31 -15.72 12.96 18.12
C THR A 31 -14.48 13.44 18.87
N LEU A 32 -14.62 13.88 20.13
CA LEU A 32 -13.47 14.22 20.98
C LEU A 32 -12.56 13.01 21.21
N ILE A 33 -13.11 11.82 21.46
CA ILE A 33 -12.30 10.59 21.57
C ILE A 33 -11.57 10.33 20.26
N LEU A 34 -12.24 10.45 19.11
CA LEU A 34 -11.58 10.29 17.82
C LEU A 34 -10.42 11.27 17.65
N VAL A 35 -10.61 12.53 18.00
CA VAL A 35 -9.56 13.56 17.92
C VAL A 35 -8.39 13.21 18.84
N VAL A 36 -8.66 12.72 20.05
CA VAL A 36 -7.60 12.25 20.97
C VAL A 36 -6.86 11.05 20.37
N VAL A 37 -7.56 10.03 19.86
CA VAL A 37 -6.94 8.87 19.19
C VAL A 37 -6.14 9.31 17.95
N THR A 38 -6.61 10.32 17.23
CA THR A 38 -5.92 10.87 16.07
C THR A 38 -4.62 11.57 16.47
N LEU A 39 -4.69 12.55 17.39
CA LEU A 39 -3.55 13.38 17.78
C LEU A 39 -2.54 12.66 18.68
N ALA A 40 -3.01 11.80 19.57
CA ALA A 40 -2.19 11.07 20.53
C ALA A 40 -1.83 9.65 20.05
N GLY A 41 -2.62 9.07 19.14
CA GLY A 41 -2.40 7.74 18.57
C GLY A 41 -1.82 7.78 17.15
N ALA A 42 -2.65 8.11 16.17
CA ALA A 42 -2.28 8.05 14.75
C ALA A 42 -1.10 8.97 14.41
N VAL A 43 -1.11 10.24 14.84
CA VAL A 43 -0.02 11.19 14.55
C VAL A 43 1.34 10.70 15.07
N PRO A 44 1.50 10.27 16.35
CA PRO A 44 2.78 9.74 16.82
C PRO A 44 3.25 8.48 16.10
N VAL A 45 2.33 7.58 15.72
CA VAL A 45 2.61 6.39 14.90
C VAL A 45 3.14 6.83 13.54
N TYR A 46 2.38 7.63 12.79
CA TYR A 46 2.74 8.04 11.43
C TYR A 46 3.95 8.98 11.37
N ARG A 47 4.26 9.74 12.44
CA ARG A 47 5.54 10.47 12.56
C ARG A 47 6.75 9.55 12.64
N ARG A 48 6.60 8.33 13.18
CA ARG A 48 7.62 7.28 13.18
C ARG A 48 7.65 6.53 11.86
N VAL A 49 6.49 6.22 11.27
CA VAL A 49 6.42 5.62 9.93
C VAL A 49 7.13 6.51 8.91
N ALA A 50 6.89 7.82 8.92
CA ALA A 50 7.59 8.78 8.07
C ALA A 50 9.12 8.80 8.28
N ALA A 51 9.61 8.42 9.45
CA ALA A 51 11.04 8.36 9.75
C ALA A 51 11.69 7.05 9.30
N ARG A 52 10.96 5.93 9.38
CA ARG A 52 11.43 4.59 9.04
C ARG A 52 11.21 4.22 7.57
N SER A 53 10.22 4.84 6.92
CA SER A 53 9.83 4.61 5.53
C SER A 53 9.92 5.90 4.69
N PRO A 54 11.08 6.58 4.62
CA PRO A 54 11.18 7.90 3.99
C PRO A 54 11.09 7.88 2.45
N HIS A 55 11.07 6.69 1.87
CA HIS A 55 10.89 6.44 0.44
C HIS A 55 9.41 6.21 0.05
N GLY A 56 8.47 6.41 0.99
CA GLY A 56 7.03 6.34 0.70
C GLY A 56 6.56 4.93 0.42
N LEU A 57 7.05 3.96 1.19
CA LEU A 57 6.59 2.57 1.18
C LEU A 57 5.61 2.28 2.33
N GLY A 58 5.31 3.31 3.13
CA GLY A 58 4.30 3.25 4.18
C GLY A 58 4.66 2.33 5.35
N SER A 59 3.62 1.92 6.07
CA SER A 59 3.65 0.96 7.17
C SER A 59 4.04 -0.44 6.71
N ILE A 60 3.69 -0.82 5.48
CA ILE A 60 4.00 -2.13 4.88
C ILE A 60 5.52 -2.41 4.88
N ALA A 61 6.36 -1.42 4.60
CA ALA A 61 7.82 -1.62 4.56
C ALA A 61 8.42 -1.86 5.95
N MET A 62 7.78 -1.30 6.98
CA MET A 62 8.20 -1.56 8.34
C MET A 62 7.84 -3.00 8.74
N MET A 63 6.68 -3.49 8.33
CA MET A 63 6.29 -4.90 8.54
C MET A 63 7.18 -5.85 7.74
N GLU A 64 7.51 -5.51 6.49
CA GLU A 64 8.46 -6.27 5.68
C GLU A 64 9.81 -6.41 6.40
N ALA A 65 10.36 -5.32 6.94
CA ALA A 65 11.65 -5.34 7.65
C ALA A 65 11.63 -6.13 8.98
N LEU A 66 10.45 -6.41 9.54
CA LEU A 66 10.29 -7.18 10.78
C LEU A 66 10.09 -8.68 10.52
N THR A 67 9.80 -9.07 9.29
CA THR A 67 9.47 -10.46 8.94
C THR A 67 10.50 -11.05 8.00
N HIS A 68 10.75 -12.36 8.12
CA HIS A 68 11.77 -13.05 7.34
C HIS A 68 11.16 -14.25 6.62
N GLY A 69 11.74 -14.59 5.46
CA GLY A 69 11.34 -15.77 4.69
C GLY A 69 9.95 -15.66 4.06
N TRP A 70 9.35 -16.82 3.81
CA TRP A 70 8.11 -16.94 3.02
C TRP A 70 6.85 -16.41 3.71
N TRP A 71 6.76 -16.59 5.03
CA TRP A 71 5.64 -16.07 5.82
C TRP A 71 5.62 -14.55 5.85
N GLY A 72 6.80 -13.90 5.88
CA GLY A 72 6.90 -12.45 5.74
C GLY A 72 6.38 -11.95 4.40
N LYS A 73 6.71 -12.66 3.31
CA LYS A 73 6.20 -12.32 1.96
C LYS A 73 4.70 -12.45 1.89
N LEU A 74 4.14 -13.56 2.38
CA LEU A 74 2.70 -13.76 2.40
C LEU A 74 2.01 -12.64 3.19
N LEU A 75 2.56 -12.26 4.36
CA LEU A 75 2.06 -11.14 5.15
C LEU A 75 2.07 -9.83 4.36
N VAL A 76 3.16 -9.52 3.67
CA VAL A 76 3.28 -8.30 2.84
C VAL A 76 2.26 -8.32 1.69
N LEU A 77 2.04 -9.46 1.03
CA LEU A 77 1.02 -9.58 -0.03
C LEU A 77 -0.40 -9.40 0.51
N VAL A 78 -0.68 -9.96 1.70
CA VAL A 78 -1.96 -9.77 2.38
C VAL A 78 -2.17 -8.29 2.71
N LEU A 79 -1.17 -7.62 3.31
CA LEU A 79 -1.24 -6.18 3.61
C LEU A 79 -1.40 -5.34 2.34
N LEU A 80 -0.72 -5.72 1.26
CA LEU A 80 -0.88 -5.05 -0.04
C LEU A 80 -2.27 -5.25 -0.64
N GLY A 81 -2.90 -6.41 -0.40
CA GLY A 81 -4.29 -6.67 -0.74
C GLY A 81 -5.27 -5.78 0.03
N PHE A 82 -5.06 -5.60 1.33
CA PHE A 82 -5.83 -4.63 2.11
C PHE A 82 -5.60 -3.19 1.67
N ALA A 83 -4.35 -2.80 1.37
CA ALA A 83 -4.05 -1.47 0.83
C ALA A 83 -4.67 -1.24 -0.56
N ALA A 84 -4.67 -2.26 -1.42
CA ALA A 84 -5.34 -2.20 -2.72
C ALA A 84 -6.85 -2.09 -2.56
N THR A 85 -7.43 -2.81 -1.59
CA THR A 85 -8.86 -2.70 -1.24
C THR A 85 -9.18 -1.29 -0.77
N ASP A 86 -8.42 -0.76 0.18
CA ASP A 86 -8.57 0.60 0.70
C ASP A 86 -8.53 1.64 -0.44
N PHE A 87 -7.46 1.67 -1.24
CA PHE A 87 -7.33 2.69 -2.27
C PHE A 87 -8.29 2.51 -3.45
N MET A 88 -8.53 1.28 -3.91
CA MET A 88 -9.46 1.07 -5.03
C MET A 88 -10.89 1.39 -4.62
N VAL A 89 -11.31 0.95 -3.42
CA VAL A 89 -12.64 1.28 -2.90
C VAL A 89 -12.76 2.76 -2.59
N THR A 90 -11.70 3.42 -2.12
CA THR A 90 -11.71 4.89 -1.95
C THR A 90 -12.03 5.61 -3.26
N ILE A 91 -11.43 5.20 -4.39
CA ILE A 91 -11.72 5.81 -5.70
C ILE A 91 -13.20 5.65 -6.07
N THR A 92 -13.75 4.44 -5.91
CA THR A 92 -15.12 4.14 -6.34
C THR A 92 -16.17 4.67 -5.38
N LEU A 93 -15.96 4.54 -4.07
CA LEU A 93 -16.82 5.06 -3.02
C LEU A 93 -16.91 6.59 -3.09
N SER A 94 -15.77 7.27 -3.26
CA SER A 94 -15.73 8.73 -3.38
C SER A 94 -16.49 9.25 -4.61
N ALA A 95 -16.38 8.55 -5.74
CA ALA A 95 -17.13 8.89 -6.95
C ALA A 95 -18.63 8.57 -6.80
N SER A 96 -18.97 7.47 -6.12
CA SER A 96 -20.36 7.06 -5.86
C SER A 96 -21.06 8.06 -4.95
N ASP A 97 -20.39 8.47 -3.88
CA ASP A 97 -20.90 9.44 -2.91
C ASP A 97 -21.08 10.83 -3.54
N ALA A 98 -20.10 11.29 -4.32
CA ALA A 98 -20.26 12.52 -5.09
C ALA A 98 -21.42 12.46 -6.09
N SER A 99 -21.65 11.30 -6.72
CA SER A 99 -22.78 11.12 -7.65
C SER A 99 -24.12 11.18 -6.92
N ALA A 100 -24.23 10.56 -5.75
CA ALA A 100 -25.43 10.62 -4.92
C ALA A 100 -25.73 12.06 -4.50
N HIS A 101 -24.70 12.84 -4.13
CA HIS A 101 -24.83 14.26 -3.83
C HIS A 101 -25.27 15.11 -5.03
N LEU A 102 -24.78 14.82 -6.24
CA LEU A 102 -25.18 15.53 -7.47
C LEU A 102 -26.63 15.24 -7.83
N LEU A 103 -27.07 13.99 -7.67
CA LEU A 103 -28.40 13.53 -8.05
C LEU A 103 -29.44 13.79 -6.96
N GLY A 104 -29.00 14.08 -5.73
CA GLY A 104 -29.88 14.24 -4.56
C GLY A 104 -30.59 12.94 -4.15
N ALA A 105 -30.12 11.79 -4.65
CA ALA A 105 -30.69 10.47 -4.39
C ALA A 105 -29.64 9.38 -4.64
N THR A 106 -29.63 8.35 -3.80
CA THR A 106 -28.77 7.16 -3.96
C THR A 106 -29.32 6.18 -4.99
N ASP A 107 -30.64 6.17 -5.19
CA ASP A 107 -31.34 5.16 -5.99
C ASP A 107 -31.71 5.67 -7.40
N SER A 108 -31.07 6.75 -7.84
CA SER A 108 -31.31 7.32 -9.17
C SER A 108 -30.85 6.34 -10.26
N PRO A 109 -31.63 6.16 -11.36
CA PRO A 109 -31.18 5.35 -12.50
C PRO A 109 -29.89 5.90 -13.16
N HIS A 110 -29.52 7.14 -12.84
CA HIS A 110 -28.31 7.80 -13.32
C HIS A 110 -27.11 7.67 -12.36
N GLN A 111 -27.27 7.02 -11.20
CA GLN A 111 -26.20 6.86 -10.20
C GLN A 111 -24.95 6.18 -10.78
N LEU A 112 -25.14 5.02 -11.42
CA LEU A 112 -24.06 4.26 -12.06
C LEU A 112 -23.36 5.04 -13.19
N PRO A 113 -24.06 5.58 -14.23
CA PRO A 113 -23.40 6.28 -15.32
C PRO A 113 -22.71 7.57 -14.89
N VAL A 114 -23.28 8.33 -13.94
CA VAL A 114 -22.61 9.54 -13.40
C VAL A 114 -21.36 9.16 -12.61
N THR A 115 -21.41 8.08 -11.82
CA THR A 115 -20.24 7.59 -11.09
C THR A 115 -19.12 7.17 -12.03
N ILE A 116 -19.44 6.43 -13.10
CA ILE A 116 -18.46 6.05 -14.13
C ILE A 116 -17.88 7.31 -14.80
N ALA A 117 -18.72 8.29 -15.13
CA ALA A 117 -18.26 9.55 -15.71
C ALA A 117 -17.28 10.29 -14.78
N LEU A 118 -17.55 10.31 -13.47
CA LEU A 118 -16.66 10.88 -12.45
C LEU A 118 -15.33 10.11 -12.32
N VAL A 119 -15.35 8.78 -12.36
CA VAL A 119 -14.12 7.96 -12.39
C VAL A 119 -13.31 8.25 -13.65
N CYS A 120 -13.96 8.36 -14.81
CA CYS A 120 -13.31 8.75 -16.07
C CYS A 120 -12.72 10.16 -16.00
N ALA A 121 -13.43 11.12 -15.41
CA ALA A 121 -12.93 12.48 -15.21
C ALA A 121 -11.66 12.49 -14.34
N LEU A 122 -11.65 11.71 -13.25
CA LEU A 122 -10.47 11.55 -12.40
C LEU A 122 -9.31 10.93 -13.18
N THR A 123 -9.60 9.93 -14.01
CA THR A 123 -8.63 9.29 -14.90
C THR A 123 -7.96 10.32 -15.82
N VAL A 124 -8.76 11.18 -16.46
CA VAL A 124 -8.26 12.23 -17.36
C VAL A 124 -7.31 13.17 -16.62
N VAL A 125 -7.65 13.61 -15.40
CA VAL A 125 -6.77 14.49 -14.60
C VAL A 125 -5.38 13.87 -14.40
N PHE A 126 -5.31 12.57 -14.07
CA PHE A 126 -4.02 11.87 -13.89
C PHE A 126 -3.28 11.56 -15.20
N LEU A 127 -4.00 11.41 -16.32
CA LEU A 127 -3.39 11.25 -17.63
C LEU A 127 -2.74 12.54 -18.14
N VAL A 128 -3.36 13.70 -17.87
CA VAL A 128 -2.81 15.02 -18.15
C VAL A 128 -1.50 15.21 -17.37
N GLY A 129 -1.55 15.02 -16.05
CA GLY A 129 -0.33 14.97 -15.26
C GLY A 129 -0.52 15.13 -13.75
N PHE A 130 0.52 14.73 -13.03
CA PHE A 130 0.50 14.74 -11.57
C PHE A 130 0.54 16.17 -10.99
N ARG A 131 1.18 17.11 -11.68
CA ARG A 131 1.27 18.51 -11.23
C ARG A 131 -0.11 19.17 -11.27
N GLU A 132 -0.89 18.85 -12.29
CA GLU A 132 -2.25 19.31 -12.52
C GLU A 132 -3.18 18.74 -11.46
N ALA A 133 -3.08 17.45 -11.15
CA ALA A 133 -3.81 16.82 -10.04
C ALA A 133 -3.52 17.52 -8.69
N VAL A 134 -2.25 17.87 -8.40
CA VAL A 134 -1.89 18.64 -7.21
C VAL A 134 -2.51 20.04 -7.23
N GLY A 135 -2.51 20.72 -8.38
CA GLY A 135 -3.12 22.04 -8.55
C GLY A 135 -4.62 22.04 -8.24
N VAL A 136 -5.35 21.07 -8.80
CA VAL A 136 -6.78 20.87 -8.52
C VAL A 136 -7.01 20.59 -7.04
N ALA A 137 -6.22 19.70 -6.42
CA ALA A 137 -6.33 19.42 -4.99
C ALA A 137 -6.15 20.67 -4.12
N VAL A 138 -5.20 21.55 -4.46
CA VAL A 138 -4.96 22.80 -3.71
C VAL A 138 -6.17 23.72 -3.83
N ALA A 139 -6.68 23.94 -5.04
CA ALA A 139 -7.84 24.80 -5.25
C ALA A 139 -9.07 24.28 -4.48
N LEU A 140 -9.39 22.99 -4.62
CA LEU A 140 -10.54 22.38 -3.95
C LEU A 140 -10.43 22.43 -2.42
N VAL A 141 -9.31 21.98 -1.85
CA VAL A 141 -9.13 21.95 -0.39
C VAL A 141 -9.16 23.35 0.22
N VAL A 142 -8.50 24.33 -0.40
CA VAL A 142 -8.51 25.71 0.12
C VAL A 142 -9.92 26.29 0.06
N THR A 143 -10.64 26.08 -1.05
CA THR A 143 -12.01 26.58 -1.22
C THR A 143 -12.95 25.93 -0.21
N TYR A 144 -12.94 24.59 -0.12
CA TYR A 144 -13.80 23.84 0.77
C TYR A 144 -13.57 24.19 2.24
N LEU A 145 -12.32 24.20 2.70
CA LEU A 145 -12.03 24.55 4.10
C LEU A 145 -12.39 26.00 4.40
N SER A 146 -12.15 26.94 3.47
CA SER A 146 -12.51 28.35 3.68
C SER A 146 -14.02 28.54 3.78
N LEU A 147 -14.80 27.90 2.90
CA LEU A 147 -16.26 27.96 2.99
C LEU A 147 -16.77 27.26 4.25
N THR A 148 -16.20 26.11 4.61
CA THR A 148 -16.56 25.39 5.83
C THR A 148 -16.27 26.23 7.07
N LEU A 149 -15.19 27.02 7.07
CA LEU A 149 -14.90 27.96 8.16
C LEU A 149 -15.98 29.02 8.30
N VAL A 150 -16.52 29.53 7.18
CA VAL A 150 -17.65 30.47 7.20
C VAL A 150 -18.90 29.81 7.79
N VAL A 151 -19.23 28.58 7.38
CA VAL A 151 -20.36 27.80 7.94
C VAL A 151 -20.19 27.59 9.44
N ILE A 152 -19.00 27.17 9.89
CA ILE A 152 -18.69 26.97 11.31
C ILE A 152 -18.81 28.30 12.07
N SER A 153 -18.28 29.40 11.51
CA SER A 153 -18.33 30.71 12.16
C SER A 153 -19.79 31.19 12.32
N ALA A 154 -20.64 30.97 11.32
CA ALA A 154 -22.06 31.28 11.39
C ALA A 154 -22.79 30.42 12.43
N GLY A 155 -22.50 29.11 12.47
CA GLY A 155 -23.07 28.23 13.50
C GLY A 155 -22.64 28.60 14.91
N LEU A 156 -21.35 28.93 15.12
CA LEU A 156 -20.84 29.40 16.41
C LEU A 156 -21.49 30.72 16.83
N TRP A 157 -21.74 31.62 15.87
CA TRP A 157 -22.50 32.84 16.12
C TRP A 157 -23.92 32.52 16.62
N GLN A 158 -24.60 31.54 16.03
CA GLN A 158 -25.93 31.12 16.48
C GLN A 158 -25.92 30.54 17.90
N LEU A 159 -24.91 29.74 18.25
CA LEU A 159 -24.76 29.23 19.63
C LEU A 159 -24.46 30.35 20.63
N ALA A 160 -23.67 31.35 20.23
CA ALA A 160 -23.37 32.50 21.08
C ALA A 160 -24.59 33.40 21.32
N THR A 161 -25.47 33.55 20.33
CA THR A 161 -26.70 34.35 20.46
C THR A 161 -27.86 33.60 21.11
N HIS A 162 -27.86 32.26 21.04
CA HIS A 162 -28.88 31.39 21.65
C HIS A 162 -28.26 30.36 22.61
N PRO A 163 -27.74 30.80 23.78
CA PRO A 163 -27.03 29.92 24.71
C PRO A 163 -27.91 28.80 25.29
N VAL A 164 -29.24 28.93 25.21
CA VAL A 164 -30.19 27.89 25.59
C VAL A 164 -29.96 26.58 24.84
N LEU A 165 -29.54 26.62 23.56
CA LEU A 165 -29.29 25.42 22.75
C LEU A 165 -28.16 24.56 23.33
N LEU A 166 -27.12 25.20 23.88
CA LEU A 166 -26.04 24.50 24.58
C LEU A 166 -26.51 23.95 25.93
N GLY A 167 -27.37 24.70 26.64
CA GLY A 167 -27.98 24.26 27.88
C GLY A 167 -28.86 23.03 27.69
N ASP A 168 -29.72 23.05 26.68
CA ASP A 168 -30.61 21.94 26.33
C ASP A 168 -29.82 20.70 25.93
N TRP A 169 -28.81 20.84 25.07
CA TRP A 169 -27.92 19.74 24.76
C TRP A 169 -27.21 19.20 26.00
N ALA A 170 -26.63 20.05 26.85
CA ALA A 170 -25.98 19.61 28.08
C ALA A 170 -26.97 18.91 29.04
N ALA A 171 -28.22 19.38 29.08
CA ALA A 171 -29.28 18.76 29.85
C ALA A 171 -29.69 17.39 29.29
N THR A 172 -29.55 17.11 27.99
CA THR A 172 -29.81 15.75 27.44
C THR A 172 -28.77 14.72 27.88
N LEU A 173 -27.55 15.16 28.23
CA LEU A 173 -26.46 14.27 28.66
C LEU A 173 -26.62 13.76 30.10
N HIS A 174 -27.23 14.57 30.98
CA HIS A 174 -27.29 14.32 32.42
C HIS A 174 -28.28 13.20 32.87
N PRO A 175 -29.50 13.10 32.31
CA PRO A 175 -30.48 12.08 32.72
C PRO A 175 -30.13 10.66 32.27
N GLN A 176 -29.37 10.51 31.17
CA GLN A 176 -29.11 9.21 30.53
C GLN A 176 -27.79 8.55 30.96
N HIS A 177 -26.77 9.32 31.38
CA HIS A 177 -25.43 8.79 31.69
C HIS A 177 -24.73 9.50 32.85
N PRO A 178 -24.94 9.08 34.12
CA PRO A 178 -24.42 9.79 35.29
C PRO A 178 -22.91 9.62 35.56
N HIS A 179 -22.20 8.71 34.86
CA HIS A 179 -20.78 8.44 35.12
C HIS A 179 -19.89 8.75 33.89
N PRO A 180 -18.89 9.66 33.99
CA PRO A 180 -18.00 10.01 32.86
C PRO A 180 -17.28 8.82 32.23
N VAL A 181 -16.95 7.80 33.03
CA VAL A 181 -16.36 6.54 32.52
C VAL A 181 -17.35 5.77 31.65
N GLY A 182 -18.64 5.76 31.99
CA GLY A 182 -19.67 5.11 31.17
C GLY A 182 -19.82 5.77 29.81
N ILE A 183 -19.77 7.11 29.77
CA ILE A 183 -19.75 7.88 28.51
C ILE A 183 -18.51 7.54 27.69
N ALA A 184 -17.33 7.52 28.32
CA ALA A 184 -16.09 7.17 27.63
C ALA A 184 -16.13 5.75 27.04
N VAL A 185 -16.68 4.78 27.78
CA VAL A 185 -16.87 3.39 27.30
C VAL A 185 -17.86 3.33 26.13
N LEU A 186 -19.00 4.01 26.22
CA LEU A 186 -19.99 4.02 25.14
C LEU A 186 -19.44 4.69 23.87
N CYS A 187 -18.76 5.82 24.01
CA CYS A 187 -18.08 6.47 22.91
C CYS A 187 -16.97 5.59 22.31
N LEU A 188 -16.27 4.77 23.11
CA LEU A 188 -15.30 3.79 22.63
C LEU A 188 -15.97 2.62 21.86
N ILE A 189 -17.18 2.23 22.25
CA ILE A 189 -17.99 1.23 21.52
C ILE A 189 -18.45 1.78 20.17
N VAL A 190 -18.78 3.07 20.09
CA VAL A 190 -19.20 3.73 18.83
C VAL A 190 -18.01 4.12 17.95
N PHE A 191 -16.81 4.23 18.53
CA PHE A 191 -15.59 4.63 17.85
C PHE A 191 -15.30 3.92 16.50
N PRO A 192 -15.55 2.60 16.32
CA PRO A 192 -15.33 1.94 15.03
C PRO A 192 -16.10 2.59 13.87
N LYS A 193 -17.31 3.11 14.12
CA LYS A 193 -18.12 3.83 13.13
C LYS A 193 -17.51 5.18 12.73
N LEU A 194 -16.68 5.76 13.61
CA LEU A 194 -16.02 7.06 13.41
C LEU A 194 -14.57 6.92 12.93
N ALA A 195 -13.97 5.73 13.06
CA ALA A 195 -12.59 5.45 12.70
C ALA A 195 -12.31 5.58 11.19
N LEU A 196 -13.36 5.71 10.36
CA LEU A 196 -13.30 6.05 8.94
C LEU A 196 -12.53 7.35 8.68
N GLY A 197 -12.54 8.31 9.61
CA GLY A 197 -11.83 9.58 9.47
C GLY A 197 -10.31 9.52 9.61
N LEU A 198 -9.69 8.34 9.52
CA LEU A 198 -8.23 8.16 9.62
C LEU A 198 -7.55 7.76 8.30
N SER A 199 -8.28 7.59 7.19
CA SER A 199 -7.78 7.07 5.89
C SER A 199 -6.56 7.82 5.33
N GLY A 200 -6.56 9.15 5.39
CA GLY A 200 -5.54 9.98 4.72
C GLY A 200 -4.12 9.88 5.27
N PHE A 201 -3.90 9.21 6.42
CA PHE A 201 -2.58 9.10 7.04
C PHE A 201 -1.60 8.23 6.25
N GLU A 202 -2.03 7.05 5.78
CA GLU A 202 -1.18 6.14 5.01
C GLU A 202 -0.80 6.77 3.67
N THR A 203 -1.76 7.37 2.98
CA THR A 203 -1.52 8.10 1.74
C THR A 203 -0.55 9.25 1.96
N GLY A 204 -0.69 9.99 3.06
CA GLY A 204 0.19 11.08 3.46
C GLY A 204 1.67 10.68 3.57
N VAL A 205 1.95 9.47 4.07
CA VAL A 205 3.34 8.96 4.13
C VAL A 205 3.77 8.30 2.82
N SER A 206 2.85 7.69 2.06
CA SER A 206 3.13 7.11 0.75
C SER A 206 3.60 8.16 -0.29
N VAL A 207 3.05 9.38 -0.22
CA VAL A 207 3.44 10.49 -1.11
C VAL A 207 4.68 11.27 -0.64
N MET A 208 5.33 10.83 0.44
CA MET A 208 6.51 11.48 1.00
C MET A 208 7.67 11.74 0.00
N PRO A 209 7.96 10.88 -1.00
CA PRO A 209 8.98 11.15 -2.02
C PRO A 209 8.73 12.39 -2.86
N LEU A 210 7.47 12.83 -2.96
CA LEU A 210 7.06 14.00 -3.74
C LEU A 210 7.29 15.30 -2.98
N ILE A 211 7.59 15.22 -1.67
CA ILE A 211 7.94 16.37 -0.87
C ILE A 211 9.32 16.86 -1.31
N ARG A 212 9.35 18.05 -1.92
CA ARG A 212 10.59 18.74 -2.27
C ARG A 212 11.52 18.78 -1.05
N SER A 213 12.75 18.28 -1.18
CA SER A 213 13.74 18.21 -0.10
C SER A 213 15.15 18.07 -0.68
N GLN A 214 16.15 18.69 -0.05
CA GLN A 214 17.57 18.57 -0.39
C GLN A 214 18.27 17.40 0.33
N SER A 215 17.68 16.90 1.43
CA SER A 215 18.24 15.79 2.20
C SER A 215 17.15 14.92 2.82
N LEU A 216 17.50 13.68 3.16
CA LEU A 216 16.59 12.72 3.80
C LEU A 216 16.04 13.25 5.16
N PRO A 217 16.87 13.83 6.06
CA PRO A 217 16.35 14.41 7.31
C PRO A 217 15.34 15.55 7.06
N GLN A 218 15.59 16.39 6.05
CA GLN A 218 14.67 17.47 5.71
C GLN A 218 13.32 16.93 5.20
N ARG A 219 13.34 15.86 4.39
CA ARG A 219 12.12 15.18 3.94
C ARG A 219 11.32 14.63 5.10
N ILE A 220 11.96 13.93 6.04
CA ILE A 220 11.32 13.37 7.24
C ILE A 220 10.67 14.49 8.07
N ARG A 221 11.38 15.60 8.29
CA ARG A 221 10.85 16.75 9.03
C ARG A 221 9.60 17.34 8.36
N ARG A 222 9.63 17.50 7.03
CA ARG A 222 8.49 18.02 6.25
C ARG A 222 7.31 17.05 6.23
N ALA A 223 7.55 15.75 6.15
CA ALA A 223 6.52 14.73 6.23
C ALA A 223 5.82 14.71 7.60
N ARG A 224 6.59 14.79 8.69
CA ARG A 224 6.04 14.92 10.05
C ARG A 224 5.19 16.19 10.19
N ARG A 225 5.64 17.31 9.62
CA ARG A 225 4.87 18.56 9.59
C ARG A 225 3.58 18.39 8.81
N LEU A 226 3.61 17.77 7.63
CA LEU A 226 2.42 17.49 6.82
C LEU A 226 1.36 16.72 7.61
N VAL A 227 1.74 15.58 8.21
CA VAL A 227 0.81 14.74 8.97
C VAL A 227 0.25 15.48 10.18
N THR A 228 1.12 16.17 10.94
CA THR A 228 0.70 16.89 12.15
C THR A 228 -0.22 18.08 11.81
N THR A 229 0.14 18.89 10.82
CA THR A 229 -0.65 20.06 10.42
C THR A 229 -2.02 19.65 9.88
N SER A 230 -2.09 18.60 9.05
CA SER A 230 -3.37 18.11 8.54
C SER A 230 -4.26 17.61 9.67
N ALA A 231 -3.70 16.81 10.59
CA ALA A 231 -4.43 16.28 11.75
C ALA A 231 -4.98 17.37 12.67
N VAL A 232 -4.19 18.42 12.96
CA VAL A 232 -4.62 19.54 13.81
C VAL A 232 -5.75 20.33 13.15
N ILE A 233 -5.63 20.64 11.86
CA ILE A 233 -6.68 21.35 11.11
C ILE A 233 -7.97 20.53 11.17
N MET A 234 -7.92 19.27 10.76
CA MET A 234 -9.10 18.40 10.75
C MET A 234 -9.72 18.23 12.15
N SER A 235 -8.90 18.13 13.19
CA SER A 235 -9.39 18.00 14.57
C SER A 235 -10.23 19.22 15.00
N LEU A 236 -9.78 20.42 14.64
CA LEU A 236 -10.52 21.65 14.91
C LEU A 236 -11.87 21.66 14.17
N TYR A 237 -11.85 21.32 12.88
CA TYR A 237 -13.07 21.26 12.06
C TYR A 237 -14.04 20.17 12.57
N LEU A 238 -13.56 18.97 12.89
CA LEU A 238 -14.40 17.87 13.38
C LEU A 238 -15.06 18.20 14.72
N LEU A 239 -14.32 18.74 15.69
CA LEU A 239 -14.90 19.11 16.98
C LEU A 239 -15.99 20.17 16.84
N THR A 240 -15.68 21.23 16.10
CA THR A 240 -16.60 22.35 15.93
C THR A 240 -17.82 21.95 15.10
N SER A 241 -17.62 21.28 13.96
CA SER A 241 -18.74 20.77 13.13
C SER A 241 -19.60 19.77 13.88
N SER A 242 -19.03 18.81 14.63
CA SER A 242 -19.80 17.83 15.39
C SER A 242 -20.67 18.51 16.46
N LEU A 243 -20.12 19.48 17.20
CA LEU A 243 -20.89 20.25 18.17
C LEU A 243 -22.05 21.00 17.50
N LEU A 244 -21.77 21.74 16.42
CA LEU A 244 -22.77 22.53 15.70
C LEU A 244 -23.88 21.66 15.11
N VAL A 245 -23.50 20.57 14.44
CA VAL A 245 -24.45 19.65 13.81
C VAL A 245 -25.35 18.99 14.87
N THR A 246 -24.80 18.60 16.02
CA THR A 246 -25.57 17.98 17.12
C THR A 246 -26.54 18.96 17.78
N THR A 247 -26.19 20.24 17.86
CA THR A 247 -26.94 21.24 18.63
C THR A 247 -27.93 22.04 17.79
N LEU A 248 -27.62 22.27 16.50
CA LEU A 248 -28.40 23.15 15.63
C LEU A 248 -29.34 22.40 14.67
N ILE A 249 -29.06 21.13 14.36
CA ILE A 249 -29.90 20.36 13.42
C ILE A 249 -30.89 19.50 14.21
N PRO A 250 -32.19 19.57 13.90
CA PRO A 250 -33.20 18.68 14.49
C PRO A 250 -32.92 17.20 14.19
N ALA A 251 -33.15 16.32 15.18
CA ALA A 251 -32.80 14.90 15.11
C ALA A 251 -33.49 14.14 13.95
N ASP A 252 -34.71 14.54 13.58
CA ASP A 252 -35.50 13.96 12.50
C ASP A 252 -34.89 14.21 11.10
N GLN A 253 -34.06 15.25 10.96
CA GLN A 253 -33.47 15.62 9.67
C GLN A 253 -32.28 14.75 9.27
N PHE A 254 -31.72 13.96 10.20
CA PHE A 254 -30.58 13.08 9.93
C PHE A 254 -30.97 11.72 9.35
N GLY A 255 -32.21 11.27 9.57
CA GLY A 255 -32.66 9.96 9.11
C GLY A 255 -32.76 9.86 7.58
N ALA A 256 -32.91 8.64 7.07
CA ALA A 256 -33.03 8.38 5.64
C ALA A 256 -34.16 9.23 5.00
N GLY A 257 -33.82 10.02 3.97
CA GLY A 257 -34.74 10.95 3.30
C GLY A 257 -34.93 12.30 4.02
N GLY A 258 -34.26 12.53 5.15
CA GLY A 258 -34.17 13.81 5.82
C GLY A 258 -33.29 14.81 5.04
N SER A 259 -33.55 16.11 5.20
CA SER A 259 -32.84 17.14 4.40
C SER A 259 -31.36 17.32 4.77
N ALA A 260 -30.93 16.75 5.90
CA ALA A 260 -29.55 16.77 6.39
C ALA A 260 -28.82 15.42 6.21
N ASP A 261 -29.49 14.39 5.68
CA ASP A 261 -28.92 13.06 5.44
C ASP A 261 -27.72 13.14 4.47
N GLY A 262 -26.57 12.63 4.89
CA GLY A 262 -25.30 12.73 4.16
C GLY A 262 -24.74 14.16 3.97
N ARG A 263 -25.47 15.22 4.33
CA ARG A 263 -25.15 16.62 3.96
C ARG A 263 -25.30 17.64 5.09
N ALA A 264 -25.10 17.23 6.34
CA ALA A 264 -25.36 18.05 7.54
C ALA A 264 -24.73 19.46 7.52
N LEU A 265 -23.47 19.60 7.07
CA LEU A 265 -22.84 20.92 6.96
C LEU A 265 -23.43 21.79 5.84
N ALA A 266 -23.84 21.17 4.72
CA ALA A 266 -24.52 21.89 3.64
C ALA A 266 -25.92 22.34 4.08
N TRP A 267 -26.59 21.54 4.91
CA TRP A 267 -27.85 21.94 5.55
C TRP A 267 -27.66 23.18 6.43
N LEU A 268 -26.64 23.22 7.29
CA LEU A 268 -26.33 24.41 8.09
C LEU A 268 -26.01 25.63 7.22
N ALA A 269 -25.26 25.42 6.13
CA ALA A 269 -24.92 26.48 5.18
C ALA A 269 -26.18 27.06 4.52
N GLU A 270 -27.09 26.21 4.06
CA GLU A 270 -28.35 26.62 3.46
C GLU A 270 -29.26 27.34 4.46
N HIS A 271 -29.39 26.79 5.67
CA HIS A 271 -30.31 27.30 6.69
C HIS A 271 -29.86 28.64 7.29
N TYR A 272 -28.55 28.82 7.53
CA TYR A 272 -28.03 30.01 8.22
C TYR A 272 -27.35 31.04 7.32
N LEU A 273 -26.92 30.67 6.11
CA LEU A 273 -26.27 31.58 5.15
C LEU A 273 -27.07 31.78 3.86
N GLY A 274 -28.19 31.06 3.72
CA GLY A 274 -29.13 31.18 2.60
C GLY A 274 -28.88 30.17 1.47
N ALA A 275 -29.92 29.96 0.65
CA ALA A 275 -29.95 28.93 -0.39
C ALA A 275 -28.79 29.01 -1.39
N SER A 276 -28.45 30.20 -1.88
CA SER A 276 -27.36 30.36 -2.85
C SER A 276 -26.00 29.96 -2.28
N PHE A 277 -25.73 30.29 -1.02
CA PHE A 277 -24.49 29.88 -0.36
C PHE A 277 -24.49 28.38 -0.09
N GLY A 278 -25.59 27.84 0.42
CA GLY A 278 -25.76 26.41 0.66
C GLY A 278 -25.56 25.58 -0.61
N GLN A 279 -26.12 26.02 -1.75
CA GLN A 279 -25.95 25.36 -3.04
C GLN A 279 -24.49 25.38 -3.52
N PHE A 280 -23.81 26.54 -3.45
CA PHE A 280 -22.41 26.63 -3.82
C PHE A 280 -21.52 25.77 -2.92
N TYR A 281 -21.78 25.78 -1.61
CA TYR A 281 -21.12 24.90 -0.65
C TYR A 281 -21.34 23.42 -0.98
N GLY A 282 -22.57 23.05 -1.37
CA GLY A 282 -22.93 21.72 -1.85
C GLY A 282 -22.06 21.30 -3.04
N TYR A 283 -21.96 22.13 -4.09
CA TYR A 283 -21.12 21.83 -5.25
C TYR A 283 -19.64 21.65 -4.90
N VAL A 284 -19.10 22.48 -4.00
CA VAL A 284 -17.72 22.35 -3.54
C VAL A 284 -17.53 21.08 -2.69
N THR A 285 -18.53 20.71 -1.87
CA THR A 285 -18.54 19.47 -1.08
C THR A 285 -18.54 18.25 -1.99
N THR A 286 -19.40 18.21 -3.00
CA THR A 286 -19.39 17.18 -4.04
C THR A 286 -18.04 17.09 -4.75
N ALA A 287 -17.45 18.22 -5.13
CA ALA A 287 -16.19 18.25 -5.85
C ALA A 287 -15.02 17.74 -5.01
N ILE A 288 -14.95 18.07 -3.72
CA ILE A 288 -13.89 17.55 -2.83
C ILE A 288 -14.10 16.07 -2.53
N LEU A 289 -15.34 15.60 -2.34
CA LEU A 289 -15.66 14.18 -2.16
C LEU A 289 -15.24 13.38 -3.39
N TRP A 290 -15.63 13.79 -4.59
CA TRP A 290 -15.19 13.15 -5.83
C TRP A 290 -13.66 13.08 -5.93
N PHE A 291 -12.98 14.19 -5.63
CA PHE A 291 -11.54 14.28 -5.77
C PHE A 291 -10.77 13.57 -4.63
N ALA A 292 -11.44 13.08 -3.58
CA ALA A 292 -10.83 12.23 -2.56
C ALA A 292 -10.15 10.99 -3.17
N GLY A 293 -10.74 10.42 -4.23
CA GLY A 293 -10.15 9.35 -5.02
C GLY A 293 -8.77 9.68 -5.63
N ALA A 294 -8.43 10.96 -5.82
CA ALA A 294 -7.11 11.38 -6.30
C ALA A 294 -5.99 11.03 -5.30
N SER A 295 -6.29 11.11 -4.01
CA SER A 295 -5.38 10.70 -2.93
C SER A 295 -5.05 9.21 -3.09
N ALA A 296 -6.08 8.37 -3.21
CA ALA A 296 -5.95 6.93 -3.35
C ALA A 296 -5.25 6.51 -4.66
N MET A 297 -5.57 7.14 -5.79
CA MET A 297 -4.86 6.96 -7.05
C MET A 297 -3.36 7.26 -6.89
N SER A 298 -3.04 8.36 -6.19
CA SER A 298 -1.64 8.73 -5.89
C SER A 298 -0.95 7.70 -4.98
N GLY A 299 -1.67 7.15 -3.99
CA GLY A 299 -1.20 6.08 -3.11
C GLY A 299 -0.84 4.81 -3.90
N MET A 300 -1.73 4.36 -4.78
CA MET A 300 -1.49 3.18 -5.64
C MET A 300 -0.33 3.39 -6.61
N LEU A 301 -0.23 4.55 -7.24
CA LEU A 301 0.90 4.91 -8.11
C LEU A 301 2.23 5.03 -7.34
N ALA A 302 2.19 5.29 -6.04
CA ALA A 302 3.37 5.32 -5.19
C ALA A 302 3.78 3.92 -4.70
N LEU A 303 2.82 3.04 -4.42
CA LEU A 303 3.06 1.70 -3.85
C LEU A 303 3.37 0.65 -4.92
N ILE A 304 2.54 0.52 -5.96
CA ILE A 304 2.66 -0.57 -6.95
C ILE A 304 4.03 -0.60 -7.62
N PRO A 305 4.55 0.52 -8.18
CA PRO A 305 5.83 0.49 -8.91
C PRO A 305 7.04 0.15 -8.04
N LYS A 306 6.94 0.32 -6.72
CA LYS A 306 8.05 0.06 -5.79
C LYS A 306 8.01 -1.35 -5.21
N TYR A 307 6.81 -1.88 -4.94
CA TYR A 307 6.65 -3.22 -4.37
C TYR A 307 6.58 -4.30 -5.44
N LEU A 308 5.69 -4.17 -6.43
CA LEU A 308 5.45 -5.29 -7.35
C LEU A 308 6.69 -5.64 -8.18
N PRO A 309 7.41 -4.70 -8.82
CA PRO A 309 8.62 -5.03 -9.57
C PRO A 309 9.74 -5.63 -8.70
N ARG A 310 9.94 -5.11 -7.47
CA ARG A 310 10.96 -5.59 -6.53
C ARG A 310 10.76 -7.06 -6.15
N PHE A 311 9.51 -7.49 -5.98
CA PHE A 311 9.17 -8.89 -5.70
C PHE A 311 9.09 -9.77 -6.95
N GLY A 312 9.43 -9.25 -8.13
CA GLY A 312 9.32 -9.99 -9.37
C GLY A 312 7.87 -10.13 -9.89
N MET A 313 6.93 -9.31 -9.40
CA MET A 313 5.48 -9.53 -9.57
C MET A 313 4.82 -8.70 -10.67
N ALA A 314 5.37 -7.55 -11.06
CA ALA A 314 4.81 -6.76 -12.15
C ALA A 314 5.76 -6.65 -13.35
N PRO A 315 5.21 -6.56 -14.58
CA PRO A 315 5.98 -6.24 -15.78
C PRO A 315 6.70 -4.90 -15.66
N GLU A 316 7.75 -4.70 -16.44
CA GLU A 316 8.50 -3.42 -16.50
C GLU A 316 7.60 -2.21 -16.81
N TRP A 317 6.57 -2.39 -17.63
CA TRP A 317 5.64 -1.30 -17.97
C TRP A 317 4.85 -0.78 -16.76
N ALA A 318 4.68 -1.59 -15.70
CA ALA A 318 4.02 -1.19 -14.47
C ALA A 318 4.78 -0.07 -13.72
N LYS A 319 6.05 0.18 -14.08
CA LYS A 319 6.82 1.33 -13.61
C LYS A 319 6.35 2.66 -14.23
N ARG A 320 5.62 2.62 -15.34
CA ARG A 320 5.12 3.82 -16.05
C ARG A 320 3.76 4.24 -15.47
N SER A 321 3.64 5.52 -15.11
CA SER A 321 2.43 6.03 -14.43
C SER A 321 1.18 5.99 -15.31
N ARG A 322 1.26 6.38 -16.59
CA ARG A 322 0.07 6.47 -17.47
C ARG A 322 -0.62 5.12 -17.73
N PRO A 323 0.08 4.04 -18.12
CA PRO A 323 -0.53 2.72 -18.24
C PRO A 323 -1.13 2.23 -16.92
N MET A 324 -0.48 2.53 -15.79
CA MET A 324 -0.98 2.14 -14.48
C MET A 324 -2.29 2.87 -14.15
N VAL A 325 -2.38 4.18 -14.43
CA VAL A 325 -3.64 4.94 -14.26
C VAL A 325 -4.77 4.28 -15.05
N LEU A 326 -4.55 3.90 -16.31
CA LEU A 326 -5.56 3.23 -17.12
C LEU A 326 -5.99 1.88 -16.52
N LEU A 327 -5.03 1.05 -16.11
CA LEU A 327 -5.33 -0.25 -15.48
C LEU A 327 -6.17 -0.06 -14.21
N LEU A 328 -5.74 0.82 -13.31
CA LEU A 328 -6.44 1.10 -12.07
C LEU A 328 -7.83 1.66 -12.33
N SER A 329 -8.00 2.48 -13.37
CA SER A 329 -9.29 3.06 -13.73
C SER A 329 -10.25 2.01 -14.30
N VAL A 330 -9.77 1.06 -15.10
CA VAL A 330 -10.58 -0.09 -15.55
C VAL A 330 -11.02 -0.94 -14.37
N ILE A 331 -10.13 -1.19 -13.41
CA ILE A 331 -10.47 -1.92 -12.18
C ILE A 331 -11.49 -1.13 -11.36
N ALA A 332 -11.32 0.19 -11.21
CA ALA A 332 -12.27 1.06 -10.52
C ALA A 332 -13.66 1.00 -11.16
N ILE A 333 -13.76 1.12 -12.50
CA ILE A 333 -15.03 1.00 -13.22
C ILE A 333 -15.65 -0.39 -12.97
N GLY A 334 -14.86 -1.46 -13.01
CA GLY A 334 -15.35 -2.81 -12.72
C GLY A 334 -15.91 -2.96 -11.31
N ILE A 335 -15.25 -2.36 -10.30
CA ILE A 335 -15.74 -2.32 -8.91
C ILE A 335 -17.01 -1.47 -8.81
N THR A 336 -17.05 -0.30 -9.44
CA THR A 336 -18.24 0.56 -9.49
C THR A 336 -19.44 -0.22 -10.05
N CYS A 337 -19.27 -0.97 -11.14
CA CYS A 337 -20.32 -1.82 -11.70
C CYS A 337 -20.71 -2.98 -10.76
N LEU A 338 -19.73 -3.62 -10.12
CA LEU A 338 -19.98 -4.74 -9.20
C LEU A 338 -20.83 -4.33 -7.99
N PHE A 339 -20.63 -3.10 -7.50
CA PHE A 339 -21.37 -2.54 -6.38
C PHE A 339 -22.54 -1.66 -6.79
N ASP A 340 -22.85 -1.57 -8.09
CA ASP A 340 -23.93 -0.72 -8.63
C ASP A 340 -23.81 0.75 -8.19
N ALA A 341 -22.56 1.25 -8.06
CA ALA A 341 -22.24 2.58 -7.55
C ALA A 341 -22.90 2.93 -6.20
N ASP A 342 -23.10 1.92 -5.35
CA ASP A 342 -23.69 2.04 -4.02
C ASP A 342 -22.61 2.32 -2.96
N VAL A 343 -22.80 3.38 -2.18
CA VAL A 343 -21.86 3.82 -1.14
C VAL A 343 -21.84 2.86 0.04
N ASP A 344 -23.03 2.42 0.48
CA ASP A 344 -23.19 1.60 1.67
C ASP A 344 -22.58 0.21 1.46
N LYS A 345 -22.84 -0.41 0.30
CA LYS A 345 -22.28 -1.72 -0.06
C LYS A 345 -20.75 -1.73 -0.15
N GLN A 346 -20.13 -0.57 -0.37
CA GLN A 346 -18.67 -0.42 -0.47
C GLN A 346 -18.03 -0.05 0.87
N SER A 347 -18.77 0.61 1.76
CA SER A 347 -18.26 1.23 2.99
C SER A 347 -17.59 0.23 3.95
N GLY A 348 -18.05 -1.03 4.01
CA GLY A 348 -17.43 -2.08 4.83
C GLY A 348 -16.04 -2.50 4.34
N ALA A 349 -15.85 -2.59 3.03
CA ALA A 349 -14.55 -2.90 2.41
C ALA A 349 -13.54 -1.78 2.63
N TYR A 350 -13.98 -0.52 2.48
CA TYR A 350 -13.18 0.66 2.78
C TYR A 350 -12.72 0.68 4.25
N ALA A 351 -13.65 0.58 5.20
CA ALA A 351 -13.33 0.58 6.63
C ALA A 351 -12.31 -0.50 7.01
N THR A 352 -12.51 -1.72 6.48
CA THR A 352 -11.63 -2.86 6.74
C THR A 352 -10.23 -2.62 6.19
N GLY A 353 -10.11 -2.13 4.95
CA GLY A 353 -8.83 -1.82 4.31
C GLY A 353 -8.01 -0.81 5.12
N VAL A 354 -8.62 0.34 5.42
CA VAL A 354 -8.00 1.42 6.22
C VAL A 354 -7.54 0.91 7.59
N LEU A 355 -8.42 0.24 8.32
CA LEU A 355 -8.14 -0.21 9.69
C LEU A 355 -7.00 -1.24 9.74
N VAL A 356 -6.95 -2.19 8.80
CA VAL A 356 -5.86 -3.18 8.76
C VAL A 356 -4.52 -2.50 8.49
N VAL A 357 -4.48 -1.54 7.55
CA VAL A 357 -3.24 -0.84 7.18
C VAL A 357 -2.74 0.01 8.36
N ILE A 358 -3.61 0.81 8.98
CA ILE A 358 -3.26 1.63 10.15
C ILE A 358 -2.85 0.75 11.35
N PHE A 359 -3.57 -0.33 11.62
CA PHE A 359 -3.24 -1.29 12.68
C PHE A 359 -1.86 -1.91 12.44
N SER A 360 -1.55 -2.32 11.21
CA SER A 360 -0.24 -2.87 10.85
C SER A 360 0.89 -1.86 11.11
N GLY A 361 0.66 -0.57 10.81
CA GLY A 361 1.58 0.51 11.14
C GLY A 361 1.79 0.68 12.64
N ALA A 362 0.72 0.61 13.44
CA ALA A 362 0.82 0.69 14.89
C ALA A 362 1.60 -0.48 15.49
N VAL A 363 1.37 -1.71 15.01
CA VAL A 363 2.13 -2.91 15.41
C VAL A 363 3.60 -2.77 15.03
N ALA A 364 3.91 -2.39 13.79
CA ALA A 364 5.29 -2.22 13.32
C ALA A 364 6.05 -1.17 14.15
N VAL A 365 5.38 -0.06 14.48
CA VAL A 365 5.95 0.98 15.34
C VAL A 365 6.16 0.48 16.76
N THR A 366 5.23 -0.31 17.31
CA THR A 366 5.36 -0.91 18.65
C THR A 366 6.59 -1.80 18.76
N CYS A 367 6.82 -2.65 17.77
CA CYS A 367 7.98 -3.55 17.73
C CYS A 367 9.32 -2.80 17.65
N THR A 368 9.34 -1.64 17.00
CA THR A 368 10.57 -0.87 16.70
C THR A 368 10.84 0.31 17.64
N ALA A 369 9.87 0.72 18.46
CA ALA A 369 9.98 1.87 19.35
C ALA A 369 10.63 1.52 20.70
N ARG A 370 11.32 2.51 21.30
CA ARG A 370 11.83 2.40 22.68
C ARG A 370 10.71 2.48 23.73
N ALA A 371 9.76 3.41 23.56
CA ALA A 371 8.59 3.56 24.43
C ALA A 371 7.46 2.61 24.01
N LYS A 372 7.64 1.31 24.24
CA LYS A 372 6.72 0.26 23.72
C LYS A 372 5.31 0.37 24.29
N ALA A 373 5.14 0.73 25.56
CA ALA A 373 3.84 0.72 26.23
C ALA A 373 2.81 1.65 25.56
N TRP A 374 3.19 2.87 25.18
CA TRP A 374 2.29 3.82 24.51
C TRP A 374 1.83 3.32 23.14
N TYR A 375 2.77 2.82 22.33
CA TYR A 375 2.42 2.27 21.00
C TYR A 375 1.64 0.97 21.10
N ALA A 376 1.93 0.14 22.10
CA ALA A 376 1.16 -1.06 22.38
C ALA A 376 -0.29 -0.71 22.74
N ALA A 377 -0.52 0.31 23.59
CA ALA A 377 -1.87 0.78 23.91
C ALA A 377 -2.63 1.25 22.66
N ILE A 378 -1.97 2.01 21.77
CA ILE A 378 -2.55 2.44 20.49
C ILE A 378 -2.88 1.23 19.59
N ALA A 379 -1.95 0.27 19.48
CA ALA A 379 -2.17 -0.94 18.70
C ALA A 379 -3.34 -1.75 19.27
N VAL A 380 -3.49 -1.86 20.60
CA VAL A 380 -4.63 -2.51 21.24
C VAL A 380 -5.94 -1.81 20.89
N VAL A 381 -6.01 -0.47 21.01
CA VAL A 381 -7.22 0.29 20.66
C VAL A 381 -7.60 0.08 19.20
N LEU A 382 -6.64 0.19 18.27
CA LEU A 382 -6.88 -0.05 16.84
C LEU A 382 -7.24 -1.50 16.54
N GLY A 383 -6.65 -2.46 17.25
CA GLY A 383 -6.95 -3.89 17.11
C GLY A 383 -8.35 -4.23 17.58
N LEU A 384 -8.80 -3.66 18.70
CA LEU A 384 -10.18 -3.78 19.19
C LEU A 384 -11.17 -3.13 18.20
N THR A 385 -10.80 -1.97 17.65
CA THR A 385 -11.60 -1.28 16.63
C THR A 385 -11.73 -2.12 15.37
N LEU A 386 -10.64 -2.70 14.89
CA LEU A 386 -10.62 -3.62 13.75
C LEU A 386 -11.47 -4.85 14.03
N ALA A 387 -11.36 -5.47 15.21
CA ALA A 387 -12.16 -6.62 15.59
C ALA A 387 -13.67 -6.29 15.60
N ALA A 388 -14.05 -5.16 16.19
CA ALA A 388 -15.43 -4.69 16.19
C ALA A 388 -15.96 -4.47 14.77
N ASN A 389 -15.16 -3.81 13.91
CA ASN A 389 -15.53 -3.59 12.51
C ASN A 389 -15.69 -4.92 11.73
N LEU A 390 -14.82 -5.91 11.96
CA LEU A 390 -14.93 -7.22 11.29
C LEU A 390 -16.17 -8.01 11.72
N VAL A 391 -16.62 -7.84 12.97
CA VAL A 391 -17.85 -8.45 13.48
C VAL A 391 -19.09 -7.76 12.91
N GLU A 392 -19.08 -6.43 12.85
CA GLU A 392 -20.21 -5.63 12.34
C GLU A 392 -20.33 -5.68 10.82
N ARG A 393 -19.20 -5.72 10.10
CA ARG A 393 -19.11 -5.63 8.62
C ARG A 393 -18.20 -6.72 8.02
N PRO A 394 -18.62 -8.01 8.08
CA PRO A 394 -17.82 -9.13 7.58
C PRO A 394 -17.69 -9.15 6.04
N ASP A 395 -18.56 -8.44 5.33
CA ASP A 395 -18.52 -8.20 3.89
C ASP A 395 -17.19 -7.55 3.46
N GLY A 396 -16.64 -6.65 4.28
CA GLY A 396 -15.36 -6.00 3.98
C GLY A 396 -14.20 -6.98 3.85
N LEU A 397 -14.19 -8.06 4.65
CA LEU A 397 -13.19 -9.11 4.56
C LEU A 397 -13.33 -9.94 3.27
N ARG A 398 -14.56 -10.14 2.78
CA ARG A 398 -14.81 -10.87 1.52
C ARG A 398 -14.23 -10.11 0.35
N VAL A 399 -14.49 -8.80 0.28
CA VAL A 399 -13.94 -7.92 -0.77
C VAL A 399 -12.41 -7.89 -0.71
N ALA A 400 -11.84 -7.70 0.48
CA ALA A 400 -10.39 -7.74 0.65
C ALA A 400 -9.79 -9.10 0.26
N GLY A 401 -10.48 -10.20 0.55
CA GLY A 401 -10.10 -11.56 0.14
C GLY A 401 -9.92 -11.69 -1.37
N PHE A 402 -10.80 -11.11 -2.19
CA PHE A 402 -10.65 -11.11 -3.65
C PHE A 402 -9.38 -10.37 -4.10
N PHE A 403 -9.10 -9.19 -3.55
CA PHE A 403 -7.86 -8.46 -3.85
C PHE A 403 -6.61 -9.24 -3.43
N ILE A 404 -6.63 -9.84 -2.23
CA ILE A 404 -5.53 -10.65 -1.72
C ILE A 404 -5.27 -11.84 -2.65
N VAL A 405 -6.32 -12.60 -2.99
CA VAL A 405 -6.21 -13.75 -3.90
C VAL A 405 -5.72 -13.30 -5.28
N ALA A 406 -6.27 -12.23 -5.84
CA ALA A 406 -5.84 -11.69 -7.13
C ALA A 406 -4.36 -11.27 -7.13
N ILE A 407 -3.90 -10.58 -6.09
CA ILE A 407 -2.49 -10.17 -5.92
C ILE A 407 -1.60 -11.40 -5.73
N VAL A 408 -2.00 -12.38 -4.93
CA VAL A 408 -1.22 -13.62 -4.71
C VAL A 408 -1.15 -14.44 -5.99
N LEU A 409 -2.25 -14.64 -6.71
CA LEU A 409 -2.27 -15.41 -7.96
C LEU A 409 -1.48 -14.70 -9.05
N SER A 410 -1.65 -13.39 -9.23
CA SER A 410 -0.87 -12.61 -10.20
C SER A 410 0.62 -12.59 -9.84
N SER A 411 0.96 -12.51 -8.54
CA SER A 411 2.33 -12.65 -8.04
C SER A 411 2.94 -14.01 -8.41
N LEU A 412 2.24 -15.10 -8.13
CA LEU A 412 2.71 -16.47 -8.43
C LEU A 412 2.84 -16.71 -9.93
N ALA A 413 1.86 -16.26 -10.73
CA ALA A 413 1.90 -16.36 -12.18
C ALA A 413 3.08 -15.58 -12.77
N SER A 414 3.24 -14.31 -12.37
CA SER A 414 4.34 -13.46 -12.80
C SER A 414 5.70 -14.07 -12.42
N ARG A 415 5.82 -14.57 -11.19
CA ARG A 415 7.04 -15.23 -10.72
C ARG A 415 7.38 -16.50 -11.51
N ALA A 416 6.38 -17.30 -11.90
CA ALA A 416 6.57 -18.49 -12.71
C ALA A 416 7.00 -18.18 -14.15
N VAL A 417 6.49 -17.09 -14.74
CA VAL A 417 6.93 -16.64 -16.07
C VAL A 417 8.36 -16.10 -16.00
N ARG A 418 8.66 -15.28 -14.98
CA ARG A 418 9.93 -14.57 -14.83
C ARG A 418 11.06 -15.42 -14.25
N SER A 419 10.80 -16.65 -13.80
CA SER A 419 11.88 -17.56 -13.39
C SER A 419 12.82 -17.92 -14.54
N TYR A 420 12.39 -17.71 -15.79
CA TYR A 420 13.16 -17.98 -17.01
C TYR A 420 13.79 -16.73 -17.66
N GLU A 421 13.60 -15.54 -17.08
CA GLU A 421 14.24 -14.31 -17.57
C GLU A 421 15.68 -14.20 -17.01
N LEU A 422 16.63 -13.83 -17.87
CA LEU A 422 17.98 -13.46 -17.43
C LEU A 422 17.94 -12.09 -16.75
N ARG A 423 18.38 -12.03 -15.50
CA ARG A 423 18.45 -10.79 -14.72
C ARG A 423 19.90 -10.45 -14.42
N ASP A 424 20.49 -9.60 -15.25
CA ASP A 424 21.85 -9.10 -15.10
C ASP A 424 21.82 -7.69 -14.49
N ASN A 425 21.95 -7.59 -13.17
CA ASN A 425 22.01 -6.31 -12.44
C ASN A 425 23.46 -5.81 -12.27
N GLY A 426 24.41 -6.40 -13.02
CA GLY A 426 25.83 -6.14 -12.90
C GLY A 426 26.55 -7.14 -11.98
N THR A 427 27.82 -7.37 -12.30
CA THR A 427 28.73 -8.26 -11.58
C THR A 427 29.98 -7.50 -11.15
N SER A 428 30.43 -7.73 -9.92
CA SER A 428 31.72 -7.26 -9.41
C SER A 428 32.59 -8.45 -9.03
N TRP A 429 33.86 -8.44 -9.43
CA TRP A 429 34.80 -9.55 -9.24
C TRP A 429 35.99 -9.07 -8.43
N ASP A 430 36.47 -9.88 -7.48
CA ASP A 430 37.75 -9.64 -6.83
C ASP A 430 38.93 -10.24 -7.62
N ALA A 431 40.16 -9.89 -7.23
CA ALA A 431 41.36 -10.36 -7.91
C ALA A 431 41.50 -11.88 -7.87
N ALA A 432 41.20 -12.51 -6.73
CA ALA A 432 41.27 -13.96 -6.56
C ALA A 432 40.28 -14.71 -7.47
N ALA A 433 39.07 -14.18 -7.68
CA ALA A 433 38.10 -14.75 -8.61
C ALA A 433 38.58 -14.67 -10.06
N LEU A 434 39.27 -13.60 -10.43
CA LEU A 434 39.82 -13.43 -11.78
C LEU A 434 40.99 -14.38 -12.06
N GLU A 435 41.87 -14.62 -11.08
CA GLU A 435 42.96 -15.60 -11.20
C GLU A 435 42.44 -17.01 -11.51
N LEU A 436 41.30 -17.41 -10.94
CA LEU A 436 40.66 -18.71 -11.22
C LEU A 436 40.19 -18.87 -12.67
N LEU A 437 40.01 -17.77 -13.40
CA LEU A 437 39.60 -17.78 -14.81
C LEU A 437 40.78 -17.85 -15.79
N GLU A 438 42.01 -17.65 -15.32
CA GLU A 438 43.24 -17.72 -16.14
C GLU A 438 43.66 -19.16 -16.48
N ALA A 439 42.84 -20.15 -16.10
CA ALA A 439 43.05 -21.56 -16.36
C ALA A 439 43.44 -21.86 -17.82
N PRO A 440 44.52 -22.66 -18.05
CA PRO A 440 44.90 -23.10 -19.38
C PRO A 440 43.84 -24.08 -19.93
N GLY A 441 43.48 -23.89 -21.20
CA GLY A 441 42.48 -24.73 -21.88
C GLY A 441 41.60 -23.94 -22.86
N PRO A 442 40.97 -24.63 -23.83
CA PRO A 442 40.11 -24.01 -24.83
C PRO A 442 38.77 -23.53 -24.24
N ASN A 443 38.24 -24.23 -23.24
CA ASN A 443 36.94 -23.99 -22.63
C ASN A 443 37.07 -23.78 -21.12
N ILE A 444 36.15 -23.04 -20.52
CA ILE A 444 36.04 -22.90 -19.06
C ILE A 444 34.91 -23.79 -18.56
N GLN A 445 35.20 -24.67 -17.60
CA GLN A 445 34.24 -25.61 -17.06
C GLN A 445 33.79 -25.14 -15.68
N LEU A 446 32.47 -24.98 -15.48
CA LEU A 446 31.86 -24.54 -14.23
C LEU A 446 31.08 -25.66 -13.58
N MET A 447 31.21 -25.79 -12.26
CA MET A 447 30.42 -26.70 -11.43
C MET A 447 29.64 -25.91 -10.37
N PRO A 448 28.35 -25.60 -10.61
CA PRO A 448 27.49 -25.00 -9.60
C PRO A 448 27.31 -25.93 -8.40
N ALA A 449 27.52 -25.41 -7.19
CA ALA A 449 27.37 -26.15 -5.95
C ALA A 449 26.68 -25.32 -4.87
N ALA A 450 25.93 -26.00 -4.00
CA ALA A 450 25.59 -25.43 -2.70
C ALA A 450 26.86 -25.40 -1.81
N PRO A 451 26.99 -24.43 -0.89
CA PRO A 451 28.13 -24.35 0.03
C PRO A 451 28.36 -25.69 0.73
N CYS A 452 29.57 -26.25 0.58
CA CYS A 452 29.93 -27.56 1.11
C CYS A 452 31.34 -27.54 1.70
N PRO A 453 31.55 -28.10 2.91
CA PRO A 453 32.88 -28.13 3.53
C PRO A 453 33.90 -28.98 2.75
N ASP A 454 33.45 -29.98 1.97
CA ASP A 454 34.31 -30.80 1.12
C ASP A 454 33.96 -30.63 -0.36
N LEU A 455 34.50 -29.56 -0.95
CA LEU A 455 34.35 -29.25 -2.36
C LEU A 455 35.16 -30.19 -3.26
N SER A 456 36.27 -30.72 -2.74
CA SER A 456 37.23 -31.55 -3.48
C SER A 456 36.63 -32.90 -3.88
N THR A 457 35.97 -33.58 -2.94
CA THR A 457 35.27 -34.84 -3.18
C THR A 457 34.10 -34.65 -4.13
N LYS A 458 33.36 -33.54 -3.99
CA LYS A 458 32.27 -33.21 -4.91
C LYS A 458 32.77 -32.97 -6.34
N LYS A 459 33.87 -32.22 -6.49
CA LYS A 459 34.54 -31.98 -7.77
C LYS A 459 34.96 -33.29 -8.43
N GLN A 460 35.58 -34.21 -7.68
CA GLN A 460 35.93 -35.54 -8.20
C GLN A 460 34.71 -36.35 -8.64
N ARG A 461 33.61 -36.31 -7.87
CA ARG A 461 32.36 -37.01 -8.21
C ARG A 461 31.76 -36.50 -9.52
N VAL A 462 31.66 -35.18 -9.69
CA VAL A 462 31.12 -34.55 -10.91
C VAL A 462 32.02 -34.87 -12.11
N CYS A 463 33.35 -34.76 -11.96
CA CYS A 463 34.29 -35.15 -13.01
C CYS A 463 34.10 -36.61 -13.44
N ARG A 464 33.92 -37.53 -12.49
CA ARG A 464 33.69 -38.95 -12.77
C ARG A 464 32.34 -39.18 -13.47
N ALA A 465 31.27 -38.55 -13.02
CA ALA A 465 29.93 -38.70 -13.58
C ALA A 465 29.86 -38.21 -15.04
N HIS A 466 30.54 -37.09 -15.33
CA HIS A 466 30.58 -36.48 -16.67
C HIS A 466 31.74 -36.97 -17.55
N HIS A 467 32.50 -37.97 -17.10
CA HIS A 467 33.65 -38.52 -17.82
C HIS A 467 34.69 -37.46 -18.24
N LEU A 468 34.90 -36.45 -17.38
CA LEU A 468 35.88 -35.39 -17.63
C LEU A 468 37.30 -35.92 -17.42
N ALA A 469 38.20 -35.60 -18.35
CA ALA A 469 39.61 -35.99 -18.25
C ALA A 469 40.27 -35.41 -16.99
N GLY A 470 41.22 -36.13 -16.39
CA GLY A 470 41.89 -35.73 -15.13
C GLY A 470 42.66 -34.40 -15.17
N THR A 471 42.81 -33.79 -16.34
CA THR A 471 43.44 -32.47 -16.57
C THR A 471 42.44 -31.33 -16.77
N ALA A 472 41.13 -31.61 -16.73
CA ALA A 472 40.10 -30.61 -16.96
C ALA A 472 39.98 -29.68 -15.74
N ASN A 473 40.31 -28.40 -15.91
CA ASN A 473 40.25 -27.43 -14.82
C ASN A 473 38.81 -26.95 -14.61
N ILE A 474 38.05 -27.72 -13.82
CA ILE A 474 36.69 -27.36 -13.42
C ILE A 474 36.72 -26.38 -12.24
N VAL A 475 36.12 -25.21 -12.44
CA VAL A 475 36.00 -24.16 -11.43
C VAL A 475 34.66 -24.34 -10.71
N ALA A 476 34.73 -24.49 -9.40
CA ALA A 476 33.53 -24.60 -8.58
C ALA A 476 32.87 -23.23 -8.41
N LEU A 477 31.54 -23.19 -8.52
CA LEU A 477 30.72 -21.99 -8.31
C LEU A 477 29.77 -22.26 -7.13
N GLU A 478 30.19 -21.86 -5.94
CA GLU A 478 29.38 -21.97 -4.73
C GLU A 478 28.36 -20.83 -4.67
N ILE A 479 27.08 -21.19 -4.59
CA ILE A 479 25.99 -20.21 -4.52
C ILE A 479 25.20 -20.38 -3.23
N SER A 480 25.36 -19.43 -2.32
CA SER A 480 24.47 -19.30 -1.17
C SER A 480 23.21 -18.53 -1.60
N VAL A 481 22.03 -19.00 -1.16
CA VAL A 481 20.78 -18.30 -1.45
C VAL A 481 20.45 -17.39 -0.29
N ARG A 482 20.49 -16.09 -0.57
CA ARG A 482 19.98 -15.04 0.32
C ARG A 482 18.47 -14.97 0.23
N ASP A 483 17.81 -14.01 0.91
CA ASP A 483 16.37 -13.82 0.76
C ASP A 483 15.98 -13.81 -0.74
N PRO A 484 15.16 -14.78 -1.21
CA PRO A 484 14.80 -14.89 -2.62
C PRO A 484 14.04 -13.67 -3.18
N SER A 485 13.76 -12.65 -2.37
CA SER A 485 13.10 -11.39 -2.76
C SER A 485 14.05 -10.33 -3.28
N ALA A 486 15.37 -10.44 -3.03
CA ALA A 486 16.36 -9.44 -3.41
C ALA A 486 16.75 -9.55 -4.90
N PHE A 487 15.75 -9.48 -5.79
CA PHE A 487 15.90 -9.73 -7.23
C PHE A 487 16.74 -8.71 -8.01
N ALA A 488 17.07 -7.57 -7.39
CA ALA A 488 17.74 -6.43 -8.02
C ALA A 488 19.16 -6.17 -7.51
N GLU A 489 19.71 -7.05 -6.64
CA GLU A 489 21.08 -6.87 -6.12
C GLU A 489 22.12 -7.32 -7.17
N PRO A 490 23.25 -6.59 -7.34
CA PRO A 490 24.36 -7.02 -8.18
C PRO A 490 25.07 -8.23 -7.56
N TYR A 491 25.70 -9.05 -8.39
CA TYR A 491 26.46 -10.20 -7.93
C TYR A 491 27.89 -9.81 -7.57
N ALA A 492 28.28 -10.03 -6.31
CA ALA A 492 29.66 -9.95 -5.87
C ALA A 492 30.30 -11.35 -5.93
N VAL A 493 31.15 -11.58 -6.92
CA VAL A 493 31.87 -12.83 -7.13
C VAL A 493 33.22 -12.74 -6.43
N ARG A 494 33.47 -13.67 -5.50
CA ARG A 494 34.72 -13.74 -4.73
C ARG A 494 35.44 -15.06 -4.95
N GLY A 495 36.77 -15.01 -5.05
CA GLY A 495 37.62 -16.20 -5.05
C GLY A 495 37.95 -16.62 -3.62
N VAL A 496 37.47 -17.78 -3.18
CA VAL A 496 37.76 -18.33 -1.84
C VAL A 496 38.14 -19.81 -1.99
N ASP A 497 39.30 -20.20 -1.47
CA ASP A 497 39.78 -21.59 -1.44
C ASP A 497 39.69 -22.34 -2.79
N GLY A 498 39.93 -21.63 -3.90
CA GLY A 498 39.88 -22.21 -5.25
C GLY A 498 38.48 -22.30 -5.87
N ALA A 499 37.48 -21.66 -5.26
CA ALA A 499 36.09 -21.62 -5.73
C ALA A 499 35.60 -20.18 -5.92
N LEU A 500 34.67 -20.00 -6.85
CA LEU A 500 33.89 -18.77 -7.00
C LEU A 500 32.71 -18.81 -6.01
N VAL A 501 32.66 -17.89 -5.07
CA VAL A 501 31.60 -17.77 -4.06
C VAL A 501 30.71 -16.58 -4.38
N VAL A 502 29.40 -16.82 -4.46
CA VAL A 502 28.37 -15.81 -4.73
C VAL A 502 27.17 -15.98 -3.82
N GLU A 503 26.63 -14.87 -3.34
CA GLU A 503 25.30 -14.83 -2.75
C GLU A 503 24.27 -14.40 -3.80
N ALA A 504 23.16 -15.12 -3.92
CA ALA A 504 22.13 -14.84 -4.93
C ALA A 504 20.70 -15.09 -4.46
N ALA A 505 19.73 -14.35 -5.00
CA ALA A 505 18.31 -14.61 -4.78
C ALA A 505 17.79 -15.84 -5.56
N SER A 506 18.48 -16.25 -6.63
CA SER A 506 18.14 -17.39 -7.49
C SER A 506 19.41 -18.06 -8.00
N VAL A 507 19.55 -19.36 -7.73
CA VAL A 507 20.73 -20.13 -8.16
C VAL A 507 20.80 -20.17 -9.68
N SER A 508 19.71 -20.52 -10.36
CA SER A 508 19.71 -20.67 -11.81
C SER A 508 20.08 -19.40 -12.55
N ASN A 509 19.60 -18.26 -12.07
CA ASN A 509 19.90 -16.96 -12.64
C ASN A 509 21.35 -16.56 -12.41
N ALA A 510 21.87 -16.76 -11.19
CA ALA A 510 23.25 -16.46 -10.87
C ALA A 510 24.21 -17.29 -11.74
N VAL A 511 23.97 -18.59 -11.88
CA VAL A 511 24.78 -19.44 -12.79
C VAL A 511 24.74 -18.91 -14.22
N ALA A 512 23.56 -18.57 -14.75
CA ALA A 512 23.43 -18.07 -16.12
C ALA A 512 24.17 -16.73 -16.32
N VAL A 513 24.01 -15.78 -15.41
CA VAL A 513 24.67 -14.47 -15.48
C VAL A 513 26.18 -14.60 -15.37
N ILE A 514 26.67 -15.38 -14.41
CA ILE A 514 28.11 -15.58 -14.18
C ILE A 514 28.74 -16.31 -15.37
N ALA A 515 28.09 -17.35 -15.91
CA ALA A 515 28.59 -18.07 -17.08
C ALA A 515 28.69 -17.15 -18.31
N LEU A 516 27.67 -16.33 -18.56
CA LEU A 516 27.70 -15.34 -19.64
C LEU A 516 28.77 -14.27 -19.43
N ASP A 517 28.94 -13.78 -18.21
CA ASP A 517 29.95 -12.77 -17.89
C ASP A 517 31.39 -13.32 -18.02
N ILE A 518 31.63 -14.55 -17.58
CA ILE A 518 32.91 -15.25 -17.81
C ILE A 518 33.19 -15.38 -19.32
N GLN A 519 32.20 -15.81 -20.10
CA GLN A 519 32.35 -15.96 -21.54
C GLN A 519 32.68 -14.61 -22.21
N ARG A 520 32.01 -13.51 -21.81
CA ARG A 520 32.29 -12.16 -22.31
C ARG A 520 33.70 -11.67 -21.94
N ARG A 521 34.16 -11.95 -20.72
CA ARG A 521 35.46 -11.48 -20.22
C ARG A 521 36.64 -12.27 -20.81
N THR A 522 36.49 -13.58 -20.94
CA THR A 522 37.58 -14.48 -21.35
C THR A 522 37.58 -14.78 -22.84
N GLY A 523 36.45 -14.58 -23.53
CA GLY A 523 36.26 -14.96 -24.93
C GLY A 523 36.22 -16.48 -25.18
N LYS A 524 36.32 -17.30 -24.12
CA LYS A 524 36.33 -18.77 -24.20
C LYS A 524 34.91 -19.33 -24.07
N PRO A 525 34.57 -20.44 -24.74
CA PRO A 525 33.33 -21.17 -24.48
C PRO A 525 33.25 -21.61 -23.01
N VAL A 526 32.06 -21.46 -22.41
CA VAL A 526 31.79 -21.87 -21.03
C VAL A 526 30.87 -23.08 -21.03
N GLU A 527 31.25 -24.11 -20.29
CA GLU A 527 30.49 -25.35 -20.12
C GLU A 527 30.08 -25.49 -18.65
N VAL A 528 28.79 -25.70 -18.37
CA VAL A 528 28.25 -25.80 -17.02
C VAL A 528 27.79 -27.23 -16.74
N TYR A 529 28.35 -27.86 -15.71
CA TYR A 529 28.10 -29.25 -15.34
C TYR A 529 27.22 -29.34 -14.09
N PHE A 530 26.03 -29.93 -14.25
CA PHE A 530 25.06 -30.18 -13.18
C PHE A 530 24.90 -31.67 -12.89
N GLU A 531 24.39 -31.96 -11.70
CA GLU A 531 23.86 -33.28 -11.33
C GLU A 531 22.33 -33.22 -11.32
N TRP A 532 21.66 -34.32 -11.64
CA TRP A 532 20.21 -34.42 -11.44
C TRP A 532 19.83 -34.27 -9.96
N ALA A 533 18.73 -33.57 -9.72
CA ALA A 533 18.16 -33.49 -8.38
C ALA A 533 17.42 -34.81 -8.06
N ASP A 534 17.64 -35.35 -6.86
CA ASP A 534 16.94 -36.55 -6.36
C ASP A 534 15.44 -36.30 -6.05
N ASP A 535 14.99 -35.04 -6.13
CA ASP A 535 13.59 -34.67 -5.86
C ASP A 535 12.69 -34.99 -7.07
N GLY A 536 11.47 -35.50 -6.79
CA GLY A 536 10.46 -35.68 -7.82
C GLY A 536 10.12 -34.38 -8.57
N PRO A 537 9.72 -34.46 -9.86
CA PRO A 537 9.66 -33.31 -10.78
C PRO A 537 8.75 -32.18 -10.30
N LEU A 538 7.58 -32.51 -9.73
CA LEU A 538 6.65 -31.53 -9.17
C LEU A 538 7.25 -30.79 -7.95
N LYS A 539 7.90 -31.53 -7.05
CA LYS A 539 8.54 -30.98 -5.86
C LYS A 539 9.71 -30.07 -6.25
N ALA A 540 10.50 -30.47 -7.25
CA ALA A 540 11.58 -29.66 -7.79
C ALA A 540 11.05 -28.38 -8.47
N ALA A 541 9.95 -28.45 -9.23
CA ALA A 541 9.33 -27.29 -9.86
C ALA A 541 8.77 -26.30 -8.83
N LEU A 542 8.05 -26.79 -7.82
CA LEU A 542 7.56 -25.97 -6.70
C LEU A 542 8.73 -25.33 -5.96
N ARG A 543 9.80 -26.08 -5.63
CA ARG A 543 10.98 -25.48 -5.02
C ARG A 543 11.67 -24.48 -5.95
N THR A 544 11.66 -24.62 -7.27
CA THR A 544 12.16 -23.55 -8.15
C THR A 544 11.33 -22.27 -7.98
N VAL A 545 10.01 -22.37 -8.05
CA VAL A 545 9.11 -21.21 -7.93
C VAL A 545 9.23 -20.59 -6.54
N PHE A 546 9.07 -21.36 -5.47
CA PHE A 546 9.06 -20.88 -4.10
C PHE A 546 10.49 -20.73 -3.52
N LEU A 547 11.31 -21.76 -3.62
CA LEU A 547 12.69 -21.83 -3.15
C LEU A 547 13.69 -20.88 -3.84
N GLY A 548 13.50 -20.64 -5.13
CA GLY A 548 14.61 -20.24 -6.02
C GLY A 548 15.69 -21.33 -6.16
N ARG A 549 15.37 -22.57 -5.75
CA ARG A 549 16.24 -23.76 -5.71
C ARG A 549 15.42 -24.97 -6.10
N GLY A 550 15.82 -25.79 -7.06
CA GLY A 550 15.01 -26.93 -7.49
C GLY A 550 15.52 -27.52 -8.79
N GLN A 551 14.79 -27.30 -9.88
CA GLN A 551 15.21 -27.64 -11.25
C GLN A 551 16.32 -26.69 -11.76
N VAL A 552 17.44 -26.62 -11.06
CA VAL A 552 18.46 -25.59 -11.32
C VAL A 552 18.99 -25.71 -12.75
N ALA A 553 19.38 -26.91 -13.16
CA ALA A 553 19.94 -27.18 -14.49
C ALA A 553 18.97 -26.84 -15.63
N THR A 554 17.73 -27.31 -15.54
CA THR A 554 16.69 -27.08 -16.57
C THR A 554 16.39 -25.59 -16.72
N VAL A 555 16.25 -24.88 -15.61
CA VAL A 555 15.94 -23.45 -15.60
C VAL A 555 17.14 -22.63 -16.10
N THR A 556 18.37 -22.97 -15.70
CA THR A 556 19.58 -22.32 -16.22
C THR A 556 19.69 -22.49 -17.73
N ARG A 557 19.47 -23.70 -18.25
CA ARG A 557 19.46 -23.96 -19.70
C ARG A 557 18.40 -23.12 -20.42
N GLU A 558 17.19 -23.03 -19.88
CA GLU A 558 16.12 -22.26 -20.52
C GLU A 558 16.40 -20.75 -20.49
N ILE A 559 16.96 -20.22 -19.40
CA ILE A 559 17.41 -18.82 -19.33
C ILE A 559 18.45 -18.53 -20.41
N LEU A 560 19.48 -19.39 -20.52
CA LEU A 560 20.55 -19.24 -21.51
C LEU A 560 20.02 -19.36 -22.95
N ARG A 561 19.11 -20.31 -23.21
CA ARG A 561 18.47 -20.50 -24.52
C ARG A 561 17.71 -19.26 -24.96
N ARG A 562 16.85 -18.71 -24.09
CA ARG A 562 16.07 -17.49 -24.39
C ARG A 562 17.01 -16.30 -24.64
N THR A 563 18.03 -16.14 -23.82
CA THR A 563 19.02 -15.07 -23.99
C THR A 563 19.75 -15.17 -25.33
N SER A 564 20.16 -16.38 -25.74
CA SER A 564 20.82 -16.57 -27.05
C SER A 564 19.88 -16.29 -28.22
N LEU A 565 18.58 -16.62 -28.10
CA LEU A 565 17.59 -16.30 -29.12
C LEU A 565 17.39 -14.80 -29.27
N ASP A 566 17.36 -14.06 -28.15
CA ASP A 566 17.16 -12.60 -28.16
C ASP A 566 18.41 -11.83 -28.64
N THR A 567 19.61 -12.29 -28.32
CA THR A 567 20.87 -11.58 -28.61
C THR A 567 21.62 -12.08 -29.85
N GLY A 568 21.29 -13.27 -30.35
CA GLY A 568 22.02 -13.95 -31.43
C GLY A 568 23.43 -14.43 -31.04
N GLN A 569 23.81 -14.34 -29.77
CA GLN A 569 25.14 -14.75 -29.28
C GLN A 569 25.17 -16.24 -28.89
N PRO A 570 26.31 -16.94 -29.07
CA PRO A 570 26.47 -18.31 -28.62
C PRO A 570 26.35 -18.39 -27.09
N SER A 571 25.45 -19.24 -26.59
CA SER A 571 25.22 -19.44 -25.15
C SER A 571 26.17 -20.49 -24.55
N PRO A 572 26.51 -20.37 -23.26
CA PRO A 572 27.19 -21.43 -22.51
C PRO A 572 26.44 -22.77 -22.63
N SER A 573 27.18 -23.87 -22.77
CA SER A 573 26.58 -25.21 -22.83
C SER A 573 26.24 -25.71 -21.43
N VAL A 574 25.16 -26.49 -21.32
CA VAL A 574 24.69 -27.07 -20.06
C VAL A 574 24.66 -28.58 -20.16
N HIS A 575 25.41 -29.26 -19.29
CA HIS A 575 25.53 -30.71 -19.20
C HIS A 575 24.91 -31.19 -17.88
N VAL A 576 24.19 -32.30 -17.89
CA VAL A 576 23.54 -32.88 -16.70
C VAL A 576 23.77 -34.39 -16.67
N ALA A 577 24.22 -34.92 -15.53
CA ALA A 577 24.46 -36.35 -15.30
C ALA A 577 23.75 -36.85 -14.05
#